data_AF-A0AA95HKD7-F1
#
_entry.id   AF-A0AA95HKD7-F1
#
_cell.length_a   1.000
_cell.length_b   1.000
_cell.length_c   1.000
_cell.angle_alpha   90.00
_cell.angle_beta   90.00
_cell.angle_gamma   90.00
#
_symmetry.space_group_name_H-M   'P 1'
#
loop_
_entity.id
_entity.type
_entity.pdbx_description
1 polymer ?
#
loop_
_entity_poly.entity_id
_entity_poly.type
_entity_poly.pdbx_seq_one_letter_code
_entity_poly.pdbx_strand_id
1 'polypeptide(L)'
;MQKILLFIASLFYFNFLFSKNEIKSWQGIHETPLSRLEQQFAEPPVEFANHVIWGWEGKMDKKTICNDLDSIKKKGFRAVIFEAGYKLPFKYLSEEWFKAIRTGVVEAKKRDMKVWIIDEGKYPSGFAGGKFSQERPDLRMQALVIGDTIQIKRGEVMTNHKIAPEIISAVAVSTSGAPNRTVEINNGKISFNAGLDDWKILLVKSDFRTAVTRAVNNPNGGKDATNSLCDYLNPVAVQQFIDWTHKQYKKYLGKELGTTVLGFREMNPIMHIYLGLLPLSKHSKIQKGTIRLPI
;
A
#
# COMPACT_ATOMS: atom_id res chain seq x y z
N MET A 1 -37.29 23.39 -38.50
CA MET A 1 -36.41 23.57 -37.32
C MET A 1 -36.61 22.52 -36.23
N GLN A 2 -37.85 22.20 -35.83
CA GLN A 2 -38.13 21.26 -34.72
C GLN A 2 -37.61 19.81 -34.95
N LYS A 3 -37.65 19.29 -36.18
CA LYS A 3 -37.12 17.95 -36.52
C LYS A 3 -35.59 17.86 -36.47
N ILE A 4 -34.87 18.97 -36.71
CA ILE A 4 -33.41 19.03 -36.64
C ILE A 4 -32.94 19.09 -35.19
N LEU A 5 -33.64 19.83 -34.32
CA LEU A 5 -33.36 19.84 -32.87
C LEU A 5 -33.59 18.47 -32.23
N LEU A 6 -34.64 17.75 -32.61
CA LEU A 6 -34.92 16.38 -32.13
C LEU A 6 -33.83 15.40 -32.57
N PHE A 7 -33.31 15.53 -33.80
CA PHE A 7 -32.24 14.67 -34.30
C PHE A 7 -30.91 14.94 -33.58
N ILE A 8 -30.55 16.20 -33.35
CA ILE A 8 -29.35 16.59 -32.58
C ILE A 8 -29.48 16.15 -31.11
N ALA A 9 -30.64 16.35 -30.49
CA ALA A 9 -30.89 15.88 -29.13
C ALA A 9 -30.81 14.35 -29.03
N SER A 10 -31.29 13.61 -30.04
CA SER A 10 -31.19 12.15 -30.10
C SER A 10 -29.75 11.66 -30.27
N LEU A 11 -28.92 12.36 -31.06
CA LEU A 11 -27.48 12.07 -31.22
C LEU A 11 -26.68 12.31 -29.94
N PHE A 12 -27.01 13.36 -29.17
CA PHE A 12 -26.45 13.59 -27.84
C PHE A 12 -26.91 12.53 -26.84
N TYR A 13 -28.18 12.12 -26.87
CA TYR A 13 -28.71 11.06 -26.00
C TYR A 13 -28.14 9.68 -26.33
N PHE A 14 -27.93 9.36 -27.61
CA PHE A 14 -27.33 8.11 -28.06
C PHE A 14 -25.87 8.00 -27.62
N ASN A 15 -25.07 9.06 -27.78
CA ASN A 15 -23.69 9.09 -27.28
C ASN A 15 -23.62 8.98 -25.75
N PHE A 16 -24.60 9.54 -25.02
CA PHE A 16 -24.68 9.42 -23.56
C PHE A 16 -25.06 8.00 -23.08
N LEU A 17 -25.80 7.24 -23.89
CA LEU A 17 -26.17 5.85 -23.57
C LEU A 17 -25.01 4.87 -23.81
N PHE A 18 -24.14 5.12 -24.79
CA PHE A 18 -22.95 4.30 -25.04
C PHE A 18 -21.81 4.54 -24.05
N SER A 19 -21.75 5.70 -23.37
CA SER A 19 -20.67 6.00 -22.42
C SER A 19 -20.80 5.29 -21.06
N LYS A 20 -21.93 4.63 -20.76
CA LYS A 20 -22.20 4.11 -19.40
C LYS A 20 -21.48 2.79 -19.09
N ASN A 21 -20.98 2.08 -20.09
CA ASN A 21 -20.29 0.80 -19.93
C ASN A 21 -18.86 0.78 -20.50
N GLU A 22 -18.27 1.94 -20.82
CA GLU A 22 -16.84 1.97 -21.11
C GLU A 22 -16.06 1.68 -19.83
N ILE A 23 -15.45 0.49 -19.77
CA ILE A 23 -14.47 0.17 -18.73
C ILE A 23 -13.35 1.20 -18.87
N LYS A 24 -13.12 1.95 -17.81
CA LYS A 24 -12.10 3.00 -17.81
C LYS A 24 -10.72 2.35 -17.78
N SER A 25 -9.74 2.94 -18.47
CA SER A 25 -8.40 2.33 -18.60
C SER A 25 -7.72 2.03 -17.27
N TRP A 26 -8.11 2.70 -16.18
CA TRP A 26 -7.60 2.46 -14.83
C TRP A 26 -8.35 1.34 -14.07
N GLN A 27 -9.37 0.71 -14.65
CA GLN A 27 -10.18 -0.35 -14.04
C GLN A 27 -9.74 -1.77 -14.46
N GLY A 28 -8.59 -1.92 -15.11
CA GLY A 28 -8.05 -3.20 -15.57
C GLY A 28 -6.89 -3.05 -16.54
N ILE A 29 -6.35 -4.17 -17.01
CA ILE A 29 -5.46 -4.19 -18.17
C ILE A 29 -6.36 -4.21 -19.40
N HIS A 30 -6.17 -3.23 -20.29
CA HIS A 30 -6.97 -3.09 -21.50
C HIS A 30 -6.06 -3.09 -22.72
N GLU A 31 -6.42 -3.90 -23.72
CA GLU A 31 -5.84 -3.79 -25.05
C GLU A 31 -6.57 -2.67 -25.80
N THR A 32 -5.97 -1.48 -25.82
CA THR A 32 -6.48 -0.36 -26.63
C THR A 32 -6.04 -0.58 -28.08
N PRO A 33 -6.96 -0.69 -29.05
CA PRO A 33 -6.58 -0.86 -30.46
C PRO A 33 -5.65 0.26 -30.94
N LEU A 34 -4.68 -0.07 -31.79
CA LEU A 34 -3.71 0.89 -32.32
C LEU A 34 -4.41 2.10 -32.96
N SER A 35 -5.49 1.88 -33.72
CA SER A 35 -6.27 2.95 -34.34
C SER A 35 -6.86 3.95 -33.36
N ARG A 36 -7.25 3.52 -32.15
CA ARG A 36 -7.72 4.41 -31.08
C ARG A 36 -6.57 5.17 -30.44
N LEU A 37 -5.41 4.52 -30.27
CA LEU A 37 -4.20 5.17 -29.77
C LEU A 37 -3.70 6.25 -30.74
N GLU A 38 -3.67 5.96 -32.04
CA GLU A 38 -3.25 6.91 -33.08
C GLU A 38 -4.10 8.18 -33.07
N GLN A 39 -5.43 8.04 -32.96
CA GLN A 39 -6.36 9.17 -32.87
C GLN A 39 -6.16 10.02 -31.62
N GLN A 40 -5.70 9.40 -30.53
CA GLN A 40 -5.54 10.05 -29.22
C GLN A 40 -4.08 10.46 -28.95
N PHE A 41 -3.13 10.13 -29.82
CA PHE A 41 -1.71 10.27 -29.53
C PHE A 41 -1.28 11.72 -29.32
N ALA A 42 -1.81 12.64 -30.13
CA ALA A 42 -1.53 14.08 -30.01
C ALA A 42 -2.10 14.68 -28.71
N GLU A 43 -3.25 14.19 -28.26
CA GLU A 43 -3.94 14.64 -27.05
C GLU A 43 -4.45 13.45 -26.24
N PRO A 44 -3.57 12.75 -25.49
CA PRO A 44 -3.96 11.53 -24.81
C PRO A 44 -5.00 11.82 -23.72
N PRO A 45 -5.91 10.87 -23.42
CA PRO A 45 -6.83 10.99 -22.31
C PRO A 45 -6.13 11.34 -20.99
N VAL A 46 -6.83 12.05 -20.09
CA VAL A 46 -6.25 12.57 -18.85
C VAL A 46 -5.70 11.48 -17.90
N GLU A 47 -6.21 10.26 -18.01
CA GLU A 47 -5.70 9.08 -17.31
C GLU A 47 -4.24 8.72 -17.64
N PHE A 48 -3.76 9.11 -18.83
CA PHE A 48 -2.37 8.93 -19.27
C PHE A 48 -1.53 10.21 -19.10
N ALA A 49 -2.09 11.25 -18.47
CA ALA A 49 -1.39 12.51 -18.33
C ALA A 49 -0.17 12.39 -17.39
N ASN A 50 0.79 13.30 -17.58
CA ASN A 50 1.86 13.48 -16.61
C ASN A 50 1.29 13.87 -15.24
N HIS A 51 1.87 13.28 -14.21
CA HIS A 51 1.51 13.48 -12.82
C HIS A 51 2.59 14.29 -12.11
N VAL A 52 2.19 15.20 -11.21
CA VAL A 52 3.11 15.84 -10.26
C VAL A 52 2.79 15.38 -8.83
N ILE A 53 3.81 15.00 -8.08
CA ILE A 53 3.68 14.79 -6.64
C ILE A 53 3.62 16.15 -5.97
N TRP A 54 2.53 16.40 -5.25
CA TRP A 54 2.30 17.64 -4.51
C TRP A 54 2.30 17.32 -3.02
N GLY A 55 3.45 17.57 -2.40
CA GLY A 55 3.63 17.52 -0.94
C GLY A 55 2.90 18.67 -0.28
N TRP A 56 1.88 18.35 0.50
CA TRP A 56 1.07 19.34 1.21
C TRP A 56 1.84 19.82 2.44
N GLU A 57 2.37 21.03 2.36
CA GLU A 57 3.12 21.69 3.43
C GLU A 57 2.62 23.12 3.63
N GLY A 58 2.64 23.60 4.88
CA GLY A 58 2.17 24.93 5.21
C GLY A 58 0.64 25.04 5.16
N LYS A 59 0.13 26.19 4.72
CA LYS A 59 -1.29 26.50 4.80
C LYS A 59 -2.09 25.79 3.70
N MET A 60 -2.85 24.77 4.07
CA MET A 60 -3.72 24.01 3.16
C MET A 60 -5.19 24.45 3.23
N ASP A 61 -5.45 25.74 3.09
CA ASP A 61 -6.82 26.24 2.94
C ASP A 61 -7.29 26.18 1.46
N LYS A 62 -8.58 26.40 1.24
CA LYS A 62 -9.18 26.36 -0.10
C LYS A 62 -8.51 27.33 -1.08
N LYS A 63 -8.09 28.52 -0.64
CA LYS A 63 -7.48 29.53 -1.50
C LYS A 63 -6.11 29.04 -1.98
N THR A 64 -5.26 28.54 -1.07
CA THR A 64 -3.98 27.95 -1.43
C THR A 64 -4.17 26.77 -2.38
N ILE A 65 -5.07 25.84 -2.05
CA ILE A 65 -5.37 24.67 -2.88
C ILE A 65 -5.77 25.08 -4.31
N CYS A 66 -6.66 26.05 -4.46
CA CYS A 66 -7.06 26.55 -5.78
C CYS A 66 -5.88 27.15 -6.55
N ASN A 67 -5.11 28.02 -5.91
CA ASN A 67 -3.95 28.67 -6.54
C ASN A 67 -2.91 27.66 -7.01
N ASP A 68 -2.62 26.66 -6.19
CA ASP A 68 -1.67 25.60 -6.51
C ASP A 68 -2.16 24.75 -7.68
N LEU A 69 -3.43 24.34 -7.67
CA LEU A 69 -4.02 23.59 -8.78
C LEU A 69 -4.03 24.40 -10.09
N ASP A 70 -4.34 25.69 -10.04
CA ASP A 70 -4.29 26.58 -11.20
C ASP A 70 -2.85 26.71 -11.74
N SER A 71 -1.89 26.86 -10.84
CA SER A 71 -0.46 26.94 -11.16
C SER A 71 0.10 25.65 -11.75
N ILE A 72 -0.33 24.50 -11.22
CA ILE A 72 0.03 23.16 -11.71
C ILE A 72 -0.58 22.93 -13.10
N LYS A 73 -1.86 23.24 -13.28
CA LYS A 73 -2.54 23.11 -14.57
C LYS A 73 -1.92 24.01 -15.64
N LYS A 74 -1.57 25.26 -15.30
CA LYS A 74 -0.88 26.18 -16.21
C LYS A 74 0.48 25.65 -16.69
N LYS A 75 1.14 24.80 -15.91
CA LYS A 75 2.40 24.12 -16.28
C LYS A 75 2.19 22.85 -17.12
N GLY A 76 0.95 22.52 -17.48
CA GLY A 76 0.62 21.39 -18.36
C GLY A 76 0.32 20.08 -17.65
N PHE A 77 0.37 20.02 -16.32
CA PHE A 77 -0.04 18.83 -15.58
C PHE A 77 -1.57 18.73 -15.53
N ARG A 78 -2.08 17.54 -15.83
CA ARG A 78 -3.52 17.24 -15.78
C ARG A 78 -3.87 16.26 -14.66
N ALA A 79 -2.87 15.79 -13.92
CA ALA A 79 -3.06 14.95 -12.75
C ALA A 79 -2.08 15.30 -11.62
N VAL A 80 -2.52 15.13 -10.38
CA VAL A 80 -1.76 15.41 -9.16
C VAL A 80 -1.77 14.21 -8.23
N ILE A 81 -0.70 14.03 -7.46
CA ILE A 81 -0.59 13.03 -6.40
C ILE A 81 -0.50 13.78 -5.08
N PHE A 82 -1.53 13.68 -4.24
CA PHE A 82 -1.52 14.29 -2.91
C PHE A 82 -0.62 13.49 -1.98
N GLU A 83 0.35 14.17 -1.35
CA GLU A 83 1.26 13.60 -0.37
C GLU A 83 1.20 14.41 0.92
N ALA A 84 1.15 13.75 2.07
CA ALA A 84 1.31 14.42 3.35
C ALA A 84 2.74 14.97 3.50
N GLY A 85 2.90 16.28 3.67
CA GLY A 85 4.19 16.93 3.90
C GLY A 85 4.50 17.19 5.38
N TYR A 86 5.76 17.51 5.72
CA TYR A 86 6.20 17.52 7.13
C TYR A 86 5.58 18.65 7.97
N LYS A 87 5.21 19.76 7.32
CA LYS A 87 4.69 20.97 7.98
C LYS A 87 3.18 21.13 7.72
N LEU A 88 2.43 20.05 7.84
CA LEU A 88 0.97 20.11 7.71
C LEU A 88 0.35 20.93 8.84
N PRO A 89 -0.73 21.67 8.57
CA PRO A 89 -1.42 22.46 9.59
C PRO A 89 -2.38 21.59 10.44
N PHE A 90 -2.46 20.29 10.14
CA PHE A 90 -3.29 19.29 10.82
C PHE A 90 -2.55 17.95 10.89
N LYS A 91 -2.91 17.12 11.88
CA LYS A 91 -2.33 15.77 12.03
C LYS A 91 -2.76 14.88 10.84
N TYR A 92 -1.84 14.09 10.30
CA TYR A 92 -2.17 13.09 9.29
C TYR A 92 -3.23 12.09 9.80
N LEU A 93 -4.20 11.72 8.96
CA LEU A 93 -5.41 10.93 9.29
C LEU A 93 -6.37 11.56 10.32
N SER A 94 -6.24 12.86 10.62
CA SER A 94 -7.27 13.60 11.36
C SER A 94 -8.51 13.88 10.50
N GLU A 95 -9.60 14.30 11.13
CA GLU A 95 -10.79 14.77 10.41
C GLU A 95 -10.47 15.98 9.51
N GLU A 96 -9.62 16.90 9.98
CA GLU A 96 -9.15 18.07 9.24
C GLU A 96 -8.35 17.65 8.00
N TRP A 97 -7.47 16.66 8.12
CA TRP A 97 -6.75 16.07 6.98
C TRP A 97 -7.71 15.58 5.90
N PHE A 98 -8.71 14.78 6.28
CA PHE A 98 -9.64 14.25 5.29
C PHE A 98 -10.57 15.32 4.69
N LYS A 99 -10.98 16.34 5.46
CA LYS A 99 -11.74 17.50 4.95
C LYS A 99 -10.91 18.31 3.95
N ALA A 100 -9.62 18.50 4.21
CA ALA A 100 -8.71 19.18 3.30
C ALA A 100 -8.52 18.37 2.01
N ILE A 101 -8.28 17.06 2.11
CA ILE A 101 -8.21 16.16 0.94
C ILE A 101 -9.47 16.23 0.10
N ARG A 102 -10.66 16.16 0.72
CA ARG A 102 -11.94 16.31 0.02
C ARG A 102 -12.03 17.65 -0.71
N THR A 103 -11.57 18.74 -0.09
CA THR A 103 -11.52 20.06 -0.73
C THR A 103 -10.60 20.04 -1.95
N GLY A 104 -9.40 19.49 -1.83
CA GLY A 104 -8.46 19.30 -2.94
C GLY A 104 -9.07 18.51 -4.11
N VAL A 105 -9.74 17.39 -3.82
CA VAL A 105 -10.40 16.57 -4.85
C VAL A 105 -11.51 17.33 -5.57
N VAL A 106 -12.37 18.03 -4.83
CA VAL A 106 -13.48 18.81 -5.41
C VAL A 106 -12.96 19.96 -6.28
N GLU A 107 -11.89 20.64 -5.85
CA GLU A 107 -11.29 21.74 -6.62
C GLU A 107 -10.49 21.26 -7.83
N ALA A 108 -9.86 20.09 -7.75
CA ALA A 108 -9.21 19.43 -8.89
C ALA A 108 -10.23 19.01 -9.96
N LYS A 109 -11.38 18.47 -9.54
CA LYS A 109 -12.49 18.11 -10.43
C LYS A 109 -13.00 19.27 -11.27
N LYS A 110 -13.17 20.46 -10.67
CA LYS A 110 -13.60 21.67 -11.39
C LYS A 110 -12.62 22.09 -12.50
N ARG A 111 -11.37 21.66 -12.39
CA ARG A 111 -10.29 21.92 -13.35
C ARG A 111 -10.08 20.76 -14.32
N ASP A 112 -10.95 19.76 -14.31
CA ASP A 112 -10.83 18.52 -15.07
C ASP A 112 -9.47 17.81 -14.84
N MET A 113 -8.99 17.89 -13.60
CA MET A 113 -7.77 17.21 -13.19
C MET A 113 -8.09 15.89 -12.48
N LYS A 114 -7.18 14.92 -12.63
CA LYS A 114 -7.22 13.66 -11.89
C LYS A 114 -6.35 13.70 -10.65
N VAL A 115 -6.71 12.87 -9.67
CA VAL A 115 -6.03 12.81 -8.37
C VAL A 115 -5.61 11.37 -8.08
N TRP A 116 -4.40 11.23 -7.57
CA TRP A 116 -3.96 10.08 -6.79
C TRP A 116 -3.64 10.52 -5.37
N ILE A 117 -3.67 9.58 -4.43
CA ILE A 117 -3.36 9.86 -3.03
C ILE A 117 -2.25 8.91 -2.60
N ILE A 118 -1.18 9.44 -2.00
CA ILE A 118 -0.26 8.59 -1.24
C ILE A 118 -0.96 8.15 0.03
N ASP A 119 -1.07 6.85 0.21
CA ASP A 119 -1.91 6.20 1.24
C ASP A 119 -1.31 6.25 2.65
N GLU A 120 -0.15 6.88 2.78
CA GLU A 120 0.61 6.95 4.02
C GLU A 120 1.15 8.35 4.31
N GLY A 121 1.48 8.61 5.58
CA GLY A 121 2.16 9.81 6.03
C GLY A 121 3.64 9.77 5.65
N LYS A 122 3.95 9.70 4.34
CA LYS A 122 5.26 9.48 3.69
C LYS A 122 5.57 8.00 3.36
N TYR A 123 6.63 7.42 3.92
CA TYR A 123 7.24 6.18 3.41
C TYR A 123 7.65 5.23 4.54
N PRO A 124 7.50 3.90 4.38
CA PRO A 124 6.71 3.18 3.36
C PRO A 124 5.26 3.00 3.84
N SER A 125 4.34 2.60 2.96
CA SER A 125 2.96 2.32 3.34
C SER A 125 2.88 1.20 4.38
N GLY A 126 2.11 1.39 5.46
CA GLY A 126 1.79 0.33 6.42
C GLY A 126 1.92 0.69 7.90
N PHE A 127 2.21 1.95 8.26
CA PHE A 127 2.31 2.39 9.67
C PHE A 127 1.18 3.35 10.09
N ALA A 128 0.33 3.76 9.15
CA ALA A 128 -0.85 4.62 9.33
C ALA A 128 -0.54 5.87 10.18
N GLY A 129 0.52 6.60 9.83
CA GLY A 129 0.97 7.80 10.55
C GLY A 129 1.48 7.55 11.97
N GLY A 130 1.77 6.29 12.33
CA GLY A 130 2.28 5.86 13.63
C GLY A 130 1.25 5.14 14.49
N LYS A 131 0.00 5.01 14.02
CA LYS A 131 -1.10 4.43 14.80
C LYS A 131 -0.85 2.97 15.20
N PHE A 132 -0.14 2.18 14.42
CA PHE A 132 0.23 0.82 14.86
C PHE A 132 1.14 0.81 16.08
N SER A 133 2.05 1.78 16.21
CA SER A 133 2.94 1.85 17.37
C SER A 133 2.24 2.43 18.60
N GLN A 134 1.27 3.31 18.41
CA GLN A 134 0.58 4.03 19.48
C GLN A 134 -0.69 3.32 19.97
N GLU A 135 -1.47 2.73 19.06
CA GLU A 135 -2.83 2.24 19.33
C GLU A 135 -2.95 0.72 19.23
N ARG A 136 -2.15 0.05 18.38
CA ARG A 136 -2.19 -1.42 18.16
C ARG A 136 -0.79 -2.06 18.10
N PRO A 137 0.00 -1.94 19.18
CA PRO A 137 1.37 -2.47 19.21
C PRO A 137 1.43 -3.99 19.05
N ASP A 138 0.32 -4.69 19.27
CA ASP A 138 0.10 -6.12 19.08
C ASP A 138 0.02 -6.54 17.59
N LEU A 139 -0.30 -5.60 16.70
CA LEU A 139 -0.45 -5.84 15.25
C LEU A 139 0.77 -5.35 14.43
N ARG A 140 1.86 -5.01 15.11
CA ARG A 140 3.10 -4.55 14.47
C ARG A 140 3.81 -5.69 13.76
N MET A 141 4.61 -5.31 12.77
CA MET A 141 5.48 -6.21 12.02
C MET A 141 6.36 -7.04 12.95
N GLN A 142 6.46 -8.33 12.63
CA GLN A 142 7.32 -9.27 13.32
C GLN A 142 8.42 -9.77 12.39
N ALA A 143 9.54 -10.15 12.96
CA ALA A 143 10.59 -10.89 12.28
C ALA A 143 11.02 -12.10 13.11
N LEU A 144 11.56 -13.09 12.42
CA LEU A 144 12.32 -14.15 13.07
C LEU A 144 13.68 -13.60 13.49
N VAL A 145 14.01 -13.77 14.76
CA VAL A 145 15.29 -13.34 15.35
C VAL A 145 15.95 -14.50 16.06
N ILE A 146 17.28 -14.44 16.14
CA ILE A 146 18.05 -15.34 16.99
C ILE A 146 17.84 -14.87 18.44
N GLY A 147 17.12 -15.66 19.22
CA GLY A 147 16.85 -15.39 20.63
C GLY A 147 18.01 -15.82 21.53
N ASP A 148 18.66 -16.93 21.20
CA ASP A 148 19.82 -17.45 21.91
C ASP A 148 20.65 -18.35 21.00
N THR A 149 21.88 -18.68 21.43
CA THR A 149 22.79 -19.55 20.69
C THR A 149 23.53 -20.50 21.62
N ILE A 150 23.53 -21.78 21.27
CA ILE A 150 24.25 -22.81 22.02
C ILE A 150 25.46 -23.28 21.21
N GLN A 151 26.64 -23.28 21.83
CA GLN A 151 27.86 -23.83 21.24
C GLN A 151 27.96 -25.31 21.57
N ILE A 152 28.28 -26.12 20.57
CA ILE A 152 28.50 -27.56 20.74
C ILE A 152 29.78 -27.95 20.02
N LYS A 153 30.73 -28.51 20.76
CA LYS A 153 32.01 -28.96 20.24
C LYS A 153 31.89 -30.35 19.63
N ARG A 154 32.80 -30.65 18.69
CA ARG A 154 32.95 -32.00 18.14
C ARG A 154 33.02 -33.04 19.25
N GLY A 155 32.35 -34.17 19.04
CA GLY A 155 32.23 -35.27 20.00
C GLY A 155 31.19 -35.07 21.11
N GLU A 156 30.62 -33.88 21.29
CA GLU A 156 29.61 -33.64 22.32
C GLU A 156 28.22 -34.18 21.91
N VAL A 157 27.49 -34.66 22.91
CA VAL A 157 26.10 -35.07 22.78
C VAL A 157 25.26 -34.33 23.80
N MET A 158 24.38 -33.45 23.32
CA MET A 158 23.37 -32.77 24.11
C MET A 158 22.08 -33.58 24.09
N THR A 159 21.51 -33.85 25.27
CA THR A 159 20.23 -34.56 25.38
C THR A 159 19.23 -33.77 26.22
N ASN A 160 17.98 -33.73 25.78
CA ASN A 160 16.83 -33.17 26.50
C ASN A 160 17.05 -31.75 27.06
N HIS A 161 17.86 -30.93 26.38
CA HIS A 161 18.15 -29.57 26.78
C HIS A 161 16.89 -28.72 26.67
N LYS A 162 16.45 -28.13 27.78
CA LYS A 162 15.26 -27.28 27.81
C LYS A 162 15.55 -25.95 27.13
N ILE A 163 14.62 -25.51 26.29
CA ILE A 163 14.66 -24.20 25.63
C ILE A 163 13.54 -23.31 26.15
N ALA A 164 13.66 -22.00 25.92
CA ALA A 164 12.63 -21.06 26.31
C ALA A 164 11.32 -21.29 25.50
N PRO A 165 10.12 -21.10 26.10
CA PRO A 165 8.84 -21.40 25.44
C PRO A 165 8.59 -20.61 24.14
N GLU A 166 9.20 -19.44 23.99
CA GLU A 166 9.06 -18.59 22.80
C GLU A 166 9.91 -19.03 21.61
N ILE A 167 10.80 -20.02 21.78
CA ILE A 167 11.59 -20.57 20.68
C ILE A 167 10.68 -21.44 19.80
N ILE A 168 10.60 -21.08 18.53
CA ILE A 168 9.75 -21.74 17.53
C ILE A 168 10.54 -22.57 16.52
N SER A 169 11.86 -22.38 16.46
CA SER A 169 12.74 -23.16 15.57
C SER A 169 14.17 -23.20 16.10
N ALA A 170 14.89 -24.28 15.77
CA ALA A 170 16.29 -24.44 16.10
C ALA A 170 17.07 -24.96 14.88
N VAL A 171 18.19 -24.30 14.55
CA VAL A 171 19.03 -24.67 13.40
C VAL A 171 20.48 -24.76 13.85
N ALA A 172 21.10 -25.91 13.65
CA ALA A 172 22.52 -26.11 13.87
C ALA A 172 23.30 -25.68 12.63
N VAL A 173 24.13 -24.67 12.79
CA VAL A 173 25.05 -24.17 11.77
C VAL A 173 26.44 -24.72 12.05
N SER A 174 27.03 -25.40 11.08
CA SER A 174 28.40 -25.90 11.25
C SER A 174 29.39 -24.75 11.21
N THR A 175 30.37 -24.78 12.12
CA THR A 175 31.52 -23.87 12.09
C THR A 175 32.78 -24.54 11.53
N SER A 176 32.70 -25.82 11.15
CA SER A 176 33.78 -26.63 10.58
C SER A 176 33.57 -27.00 9.11
N GLY A 177 32.48 -26.55 8.48
CA GLY A 177 32.22 -26.70 7.04
C GLY A 177 31.23 -27.81 6.67
N ALA A 178 30.65 -28.51 7.63
CA ALA A 178 29.58 -29.48 7.38
C ALA A 178 28.26 -28.78 6.97
N PRO A 179 27.34 -29.48 6.27
CA PRO A 179 26.02 -28.94 5.97
C PRO A 179 25.22 -28.61 7.24
N ASN A 180 24.50 -27.50 7.24
CA ASN A 180 23.61 -27.11 8.34
C ASN A 180 22.51 -28.16 8.58
N ARG A 181 22.07 -28.29 9.83
CA ARG A 181 21.06 -29.28 10.25
C ARG A 181 19.91 -28.58 10.96
N THR A 182 18.67 -28.97 10.65
CA THR A 182 17.52 -28.62 11.51
C THR A 182 17.61 -29.40 12.81
N VAL A 183 17.27 -28.77 13.93
CA VAL A 183 17.20 -29.41 15.24
C VAL A 183 15.74 -29.52 15.64
N GLU A 184 15.26 -30.75 15.86
CA GLU A 184 13.88 -30.97 16.28
C GLU A 184 13.64 -30.48 17.70
N ILE A 185 12.53 -29.78 17.89
CA ILE A 185 12.04 -29.34 19.19
C ILE A 185 10.93 -30.30 19.62
N ASN A 186 11.17 -31.05 20.69
CA ASN A 186 10.24 -32.02 21.26
C ASN A 186 9.86 -31.60 22.68
N ASN A 187 8.61 -31.18 22.89
CA ASN A 187 8.08 -30.74 24.19
C ASN A 187 8.97 -29.70 24.91
N GLY A 188 9.39 -28.65 24.18
CA GLY A 188 10.24 -27.57 24.72
C GLY A 188 11.68 -28.01 25.02
N LYS A 189 12.14 -29.10 24.38
CA LYS A 189 13.50 -29.61 24.53
C LYS A 189 14.13 -29.93 23.18
N ILE A 190 15.45 -29.83 23.12
CA ILE A 190 16.25 -30.23 21.96
C ILE A 190 17.32 -31.24 22.37
N SER A 191 17.71 -32.08 21.42
CA SER A 191 18.86 -32.97 21.54
C SER A 191 19.69 -32.88 20.27
N PHE A 192 21.01 -32.96 20.40
CA PHE A 192 21.91 -32.82 19.26
C PHE A 192 23.20 -33.63 19.48
N ASN A 193 23.63 -34.34 18.45
CA ASN A 193 24.91 -35.04 18.41
C ASN A 193 25.83 -34.32 17.42
N ALA A 194 26.95 -33.81 17.93
CA ALA A 194 27.93 -33.05 17.18
C ALA A 194 28.68 -33.87 16.13
N GLY A 195 28.80 -35.18 16.32
CA GLY A 195 29.65 -36.02 15.48
C GLY A 195 31.10 -35.52 15.52
N LEU A 196 31.68 -35.30 14.35
CA LEU A 196 33.09 -34.88 14.21
C LEU A 196 33.27 -33.37 13.99
N ASP A 197 32.17 -32.62 14.02
CA ASP A 197 32.10 -31.22 13.64
C ASP A 197 31.79 -30.30 14.82
N ASP A 198 32.17 -29.03 14.69
CA ASP A 198 31.82 -27.99 15.64
C ASP A 198 30.57 -27.25 15.16
N TRP A 199 29.65 -26.95 16.09
CA TRP A 199 28.33 -26.41 15.77
C TRP A 199 27.95 -25.22 16.64
N LYS A 200 27.18 -24.33 16.03
CA LYS A 200 26.41 -23.29 16.72
C LYS A 200 24.93 -23.53 16.45
N ILE A 201 24.17 -23.90 17.48
CA ILE A 201 22.73 -24.03 17.40
C ILE A 201 22.11 -22.65 17.61
N LEU A 202 21.40 -22.15 16.60
CA LEU A 202 20.65 -20.91 16.63
C LEU A 202 19.22 -21.21 17.09
N LEU A 203 18.80 -20.65 18.22
CA LEU A 203 17.44 -20.73 18.71
C LEU A 203 16.66 -19.52 18.22
N VAL A 204 15.63 -19.76 17.43
CA VAL A 204 14.88 -18.73 16.69
C VAL A 204 13.54 -18.49 17.36
N LYS A 205 13.22 -17.23 17.59
CA LYS A 205 11.91 -16.76 18.07
C LYS A 205 11.34 -15.67 17.18
N SER A 206 10.04 -15.39 17.31
CA SER A 206 9.45 -14.16 16.78
C SER A 206 9.77 -12.98 17.68
N ASP A 207 10.00 -11.80 17.10
CA ASP A 207 10.13 -10.54 17.82
C ASP A 207 9.55 -9.40 16.98
N PHE A 208 9.09 -8.33 17.63
CA PHE A 208 8.57 -7.16 16.93
C PHE A 208 9.73 -6.36 16.33
N ARG A 209 9.86 -6.45 15.01
CA ARG A 209 10.89 -5.78 14.23
C ARG A 209 10.26 -5.12 13.01
N THR A 210 10.68 -3.90 12.73
CA THR A 210 10.21 -3.12 11.60
C THR A 210 11.41 -2.58 10.83
N ALA A 211 11.24 -2.43 9.51
CA ALA A 211 12.13 -1.56 8.75
C ALA A 211 11.97 -0.10 9.21
N VAL A 212 12.99 0.71 8.95
CA VAL A 212 12.93 2.15 9.24
C VAL A 212 11.88 2.83 8.37
N THR A 213 11.08 3.70 8.99
CA THR A 213 10.05 4.49 8.33
C THR A 213 10.43 5.96 8.35
N ARG A 214 10.04 6.67 7.31
CA ARG A 214 10.05 8.13 7.22
C ARG A 214 8.61 8.55 7.51
N ALA A 215 8.35 8.93 8.75
CA ALA A 215 7.03 9.39 9.16
C ALA A 215 6.90 10.90 9.01
N VAL A 216 5.77 11.37 8.48
CA VAL A 216 5.45 12.79 8.36
C VAL A 216 5.44 13.50 9.73
N ASN A 217 5.10 12.75 10.78
CA ASN A 217 5.08 13.24 12.16
C ASN A 217 6.45 13.13 12.86
N ASN A 218 7.52 12.70 12.17
CA ASN A 218 8.86 12.66 12.77
C ASN A 218 9.42 14.08 12.87
N PRO A 219 9.66 14.63 14.08
CA PRO A 219 10.17 16.00 14.25
C PRO A 219 11.55 16.21 13.61
N ASN A 220 12.34 15.15 13.47
CA ASN A 220 13.67 15.21 12.87
C ASN A 220 13.64 14.99 11.34
N GLY A 221 12.49 14.65 10.76
CA GLY A 221 12.34 14.33 9.32
C GLY A 221 13.14 13.11 8.83
N GLY A 222 13.79 12.39 9.75
CA GLY A 222 14.66 11.26 9.49
C GLY A 222 13.91 9.96 9.24
N LYS A 223 14.66 8.92 8.85
CA LYS A 223 14.20 7.54 8.86
C LYS A 223 14.58 6.91 10.19
N ASP A 224 13.64 6.31 10.90
CA ASP A 224 13.92 5.56 12.12
C ASP A 224 12.90 4.42 12.33
N ALA A 225 13.09 3.61 13.37
CA ALA A 225 12.21 2.47 13.67
C ALA A 225 11.10 2.79 14.69
N THR A 226 10.84 4.08 15.00
CA THR A 226 9.87 4.46 16.03
C THR A 226 8.42 4.21 15.62
N ASN A 227 8.13 4.34 14.32
CA ASN A 227 6.82 4.08 13.75
C ASN A 227 6.85 2.76 12.99
N SER A 228 6.54 1.69 13.70
CA SER A 228 6.47 0.34 13.14
C SER A 228 5.39 0.19 12.10
N LEU A 229 5.74 -0.53 11.04
CA LEU A 229 4.79 -1.09 10.09
C LEU A 229 3.90 -2.11 10.79
N CYS A 230 2.73 -2.35 10.20
CA CYS A 230 1.86 -3.46 10.54
C CYS A 230 2.43 -4.79 10.06
N ASP A 231 1.99 -5.89 10.66
CA ASP A 231 2.30 -7.22 10.15
C ASP A 231 1.46 -7.53 8.90
N TYR A 232 2.08 -7.45 7.72
CA TYR A 232 1.41 -7.73 6.45
C TYR A 232 0.89 -9.17 6.32
N LEU A 233 1.41 -10.10 7.11
CA LEU A 233 0.96 -11.50 7.11
C LEU A 233 -0.20 -11.74 8.08
N ASN A 234 -0.52 -10.75 8.92
CA ASN A 234 -1.65 -10.82 9.84
C ASN A 234 -2.88 -10.13 9.21
N PRO A 235 -3.95 -10.88 8.85
CA PRO A 235 -5.13 -10.29 8.21
C PRO A 235 -5.84 -9.25 9.08
N VAL A 236 -5.74 -9.34 10.41
CA VAL A 236 -6.30 -8.34 11.33
C VAL A 236 -5.51 -7.03 11.24
N ALA A 237 -4.19 -7.09 11.12
CA ALA A 237 -3.33 -5.93 10.93
C ALA A 237 -3.60 -5.23 9.60
N VAL A 238 -3.67 -6.00 8.51
CA VAL A 238 -3.99 -5.46 7.18
C VAL A 238 -5.39 -4.81 7.17
N GLN A 239 -6.39 -5.45 7.77
CA GLN A 239 -7.73 -4.87 7.86
C GLN A 239 -7.74 -3.59 8.68
N GLN A 240 -6.97 -3.54 9.79
CA GLN A 240 -6.87 -2.35 10.62
C GLN A 240 -6.22 -1.17 9.87
N PHE A 241 -5.21 -1.42 9.03
CA PHE A 241 -4.62 -0.41 8.16
C PHE A 241 -5.65 0.15 7.19
N ILE A 242 -6.38 -0.72 6.48
CA ILE A 242 -7.46 -0.36 5.56
C ILE A 242 -8.54 0.49 6.27
N ASP A 243 -8.88 0.16 7.51
CA ASP A 243 -9.90 0.86 8.29
C ASP A 243 -9.50 2.28 8.66
N TRP A 244 -8.22 2.49 9.00
CA TRP A 244 -7.67 3.80 9.35
C TRP A 244 -7.35 4.66 8.13
N THR A 245 -7.04 4.06 6.98
CA THR A 245 -6.70 4.78 5.75
C THR A 245 -7.84 4.73 4.74
N HIS A 246 -7.89 3.68 3.91
CA HIS A 246 -8.74 3.56 2.73
C HIS A 246 -10.24 3.71 3.03
N LYS A 247 -10.75 3.13 4.11
CA LYS A 247 -12.16 3.30 4.51
C LYS A 247 -12.46 4.74 4.94
N GLN A 248 -11.52 5.42 5.59
CA GLN A 248 -11.70 6.84 5.89
C GLN A 248 -11.71 7.67 4.62
N TYR A 249 -10.76 7.49 3.70
CA TYR A 249 -10.80 8.16 2.40
C TYR A 249 -12.13 7.90 1.66
N LYS A 250 -12.63 6.66 1.68
CA LYS A 250 -13.95 6.32 1.13
C LYS A 250 -15.10 7.08 1.79
N LYS A 251 -15.09 7.21 3.12
CA LYS A 251 -16.09 7.98 3.87
C LYS A 251 -16.13 9.44 3.43
N TYR A 252 -14.99 10.09 3.23
CA TYR A 252 -14.94 11.52 2.89
C TYR A 252 -15.07 11.82 1.40
N LEU A 253 -14.62 10.92 0.53
CA LEU A 253 -14.58 11.13 -0.92
C LEU A 253 -15.79 10.51 -1.64
N GLY A 254 -16.36 9.44 -1.10
CA GLY A 254 -17.55 8.77 -1.63
C GLY A 254 -17.42 8.46 -3.13
N LYS A 255 -18.32 9.04 -3.92
CA LYS A 255 -18.40 8.85 -5.39
C LYS A 255 -17.22 9.42 -6.18
N GLU A 256 -16.38 10.24 -5.56
CA GLU A 256 -15.20 10.79 -6.24
C GLU A 256 -14.08 9.75 -6.39
N LEU A 257 -14.11 8.67 -5.60
CA LEU A 257 -13.25 7.50 -5.80
C LEU A 257 -13.65 6.75 -7.08
N GLY A 258 -12.65 6.43 -7.90
CA GLY A 258 -12.83 5.81 -9.21
C GLY A 258 -13.29 6.77 -10.31
N THR A 259 -13.46 8.06 -10.01
CA THR A 259 -13.85 9.09 -10.99
C THR A 259 -12.82 10.21 -11.08
N THR A 260 -12.79 11.14 -10.13
CA THR A 260 -11.75 12.17 -10.02
C THR A 260 -10.50 11.60 -9.36
N VAL A 261 -10.67 10.78 -8.32
CA VAL A 261 -9.58 10.07 -7.66
C VAL A 261 -9.42 8.72 -8.33
N LEU A 262 -8.30 8.51 -9.03
CA LEU A 262 -8.04 7.29 -9.80
C LEU A 262 -7.63 6.12 -8.90
N GLY A 263 -6.95 6.41 -7.80
CA GLY A 263 -6.56 5.40 -6.83
C GLY A 263 -5.56 5.92 -5.81
N PHE A 264 -4.92 4.97 -5.15
CA PHE A 264 -3.87 5.21 -4.17
C PHE A 264 -2.52 4.81 -4.74
N ARG A 265 -1.49 5.57 -4.39
CA ARG A 265 -0.10 5.25 -4.72
C ARG A 265 0.59 4.79 -3.45
N GLU A 266 0.85 3.49 -3.37
CA GLU A 266 1.67 2.92 -2.31
C GLU A 266 3.15 3.28 -2.54
N MET A 267 3.87 3.49 -1.43
CA MET A 267 5.28 3.85 -1.45
C MET A 267 6.17 2.71 -0.97
N ASN A 268 5.84 1.44 -1.25
CA ASN A 268 6.59 0.30 -0.71
C ASN A 268 7.18 -0.59 -1.82
N PRO A 269 8.49 -0.93 -1.81
CA PRO A 269 9.05 -1.90 -2.76
C PRO A 269 8.70 -3.37 -2.43
N ILE A 270 8.23 -3.66 -1.21
CA ILE A 270 8.00 -5.05 -0.72
C ILE A 270 6.59 -5.57 -1.08
N MET A 271 5.61 -4.67 -1.27
CA MET A 271 4.26 -5.02 -1.71
C MET A 271 3.97 -4.38 -3.07
N HIS A 272 4.59 -4.91 -4.14
CA HIS A 272 4.00 -4.81 -5.48
C HIS A 272 2.81 -5.79 -5.58
N ILE A 273 1.84 -5.67 -4.68
CA ILE A 273 0.51 -6.26 -4.86
C ILE A 273 -0.38 -5.10 -5.28
N TYR A 274 -0.80 -5.12 -6.54
CA TYR A 274 -1.72 -4.15 -7.14
C TYR A 274 -3.02 -4.02 -6.32
N LEU A 275 -3.02 -3.19 -5.28
CA LEU A 275 -4.23 -2.76 -4.57
C LEU A 275 -5.03 -1.73 -5.38
N GLY A 276 -4.46 -1.23 -6.49
CA GLY A 276 -5.15 -0.42 -7.50
C GLY A 276 -6.21 -1.17 -8.33
N LEU A 277 -6.37 -2.49 -8.16
CA LEU A 277 -7.27 -3.32 -8.98
C LEU A 277 -8.40 -4.01 -8.21
N LEU A 278 -8.64 -3.66 -6.94
CA LEU A 278 -9.85 -4.13 -6.26
C LEU A 278 -10.97 -3.11 -6.47
N PRO A 279 -11.90 -3.32 -7.43
CA PRO A 279 -13.11 -2.53 -7.46
C PRO A 279 -13.84 -2.79 -6.14
N LEU A 280 -14.07 -1.74 -5.36
CA LEU A 280 -14.91 -1.77 -4.16
C LEU A 280 -16.41 -2.01 -4.47
N SER A 281 -16.73 -2.56 -5.65
CA SER A 281 -18.06 -3.03 -6.03
C SER A 281 -18.14 -4.54 -5.84
N LYS A 282 -19.28 -5.02 -5.31
CA LYS A 282 -19.53 -6.40 -4.87
C LYS A 282 -19.50 -7.49 -5.97
N HIS A 283 -18.91 -7.24 -7.14
CA HIS A 283 -18.98 -8.17 -8.28
C HIS A 283 -17.69 -8.21 -9.11
N SER A 284 -16.60 -8.76 -8.57
CA SER A 284 -15.51 -9.24 -9.42
C SER A 284 -15.04 -10.62 -8.95
N LYS A 285 -15.45 -11.66 -9.68
CA LYS A 285 -14.81 -12.97 -9.62
C LYS A 285 -13.43 -12.83 -10.28
N ILE A 286 -12.38 -13.16 -9.54
CA ILE A 286 -11.02 -13.27 -10.05
C ILE A 286 -10.97 -14.48 -10.98
N GLN A 287 -10.86 -14.23 -12.29
CA GLN A 287 -10.68 -15.29 -13.29
C GLN A 287 -9.18 -15.59 -13.41
N LYS A 288 -8.73 -16.72 -12.86
CA LYS A 288 -7.47 -17.38 -13.23
C LYS A 288 -7.82 -18.73 -13.85
N GLY A 289 -7.32 -18.96 -15.06
CA GLY A 289 -7.21 -20.29 -15.66
C GLY A 289 -8.51 -20.89 -16.20
N THR A 290 -8.45 -21.26 -17.47
CA THR A 290 -9.45 -21.99 -18.25
C THR A 290 -10.06 -23.19 -17.53
N ILE A 291 -11.37 -23.18 -17.30
CA ILE A 291 -12.24 -24.37 -17.33
C ILE A 291 -13.54 -23.97 -18.05
N ARG A 292 -13.87 -24.70 -19.13
CA ARG A 292 -15.12 -24.57 -19.90
C ARG A 292 -16.26 -25.33 -19.22
N LEU A 293 -17.44 -24.66 -19.17
CA LEU A 293 -18.83 -25.13 -19.39
C LEU A 293 -19.41 -26.21 -18.43
N PRO A 294 -20.75 -26.30 -18.18
CA PRO A 294 -21.82 -26.19 -19.18
C PRO A 294 -23.10 -25.39 -18.81
N ILE A 295 -23.78 -24.97 -19.89
CA ILE A 295 -25.19 -24.54 -20.11
C ILE A 295 -25.78 -23.56 -19.09
#